data_AF-A0A1C5A9R4-F1
#
_entry.id   AF-A0A1C5A9R4-F1
#
_cell.length_a   1.000
_cell.length_b   1.000
_cell.length_c   1.000
_cell.angle_alpha   90.00
_cell.angle_beta   90.00
_cell.angle_gamma   90.00
#
_symmetry.space_group_name_H-M   'P 1'
#
loop_
_entity.id
_entity.type
_entity.pdbx_description
1 polymer ?
#
loop_
_entity_poly.entity_id
_entity_poly.type
_entity_poly.pdbx_seq_one_letter_code
_entity_poly.pdbx_strand_id
1 'polypeptide(L)'
;MHAYDVQLTVGAPQPLSEEVALDGFDDCQFTLCATTVAWPHQPAVVDYHTTEGRSWRLRLSADGAQVTRLTSAAAPAPADVSARGTASDLVLFFYGRIPLNALKYEGDRRIFDQLIAWDPSV
;
A
#
# COMPACT_ATOMS: atom_id res chain seq x y z
N MET A 1 26.08 10.66 0.77
CA MET A 1 26.34 9.31 0.20
C MET A 1 25.34 8.35 0.84
N HIS A 2 24.13 8.27 0.26
CA HIS A 2 23.12 7.27 0.58
C HIS A 2 22.77 6.58 -0.74
N ALA A 3 22.87 5.26 -0.75
CA ALA A 3 22.96 4.42 -1.93
C ALA A 3 21.63 4.28 -2.66
N TYR A 4 21.14 5.34 -3.34
CA TYR A 4 20.00 5.23 -4.25
C TYR A 4 19.99 6.18 -5.45
N ASP A 5 21.15 6.74 -5.82
CA ASP A 5 21.33 7.37 -7.14
C ASP A 5 22.35 6.57 -7.94
N VAL A 6 21.86 5.61 -8.74
CA VAL A 6 22.38 5.17 -10.06
C VAL A 6 21.57 3.93 -10.43
N GLN A 7 20.53 4.09 -11.26
CA GLN A 7 20.16 3.12 -12.30
C GLN A 7 19.12 3.67 -13.30
N LEU A 8 19.39 4.88 -13.80
CA LEU A 8 19.04 5.21 -15.18
C LEU A 8 20.29 4.93 -16.01
N THR A 9 20.26 3.84 -16.77
CA THR A 9 20.97 3.54 -18.04
C THR A 9 21.37 2.04 -18.05
N VAL A 10 20.92 1.32 -19.08
CA VAL A 10 21.25 -0.08 -19.47
C VAL A 10 20.40 -1.20 -18.82
N GLY A 11 19.48 -1.75 -19.64
CA GLY A 11 19.29 -3.21 -19.78
C GLY A 11 18.51 -3.96 -18.70
N ALA A 12 17.20 -4.09 -18.91
CA ALA A 12 16.25 -5.01 -18.26
C ALA A 12 16.07 -4.84 -16.73
N PRO A 13 14.94 -4.29 -16.25
CA PRO A 13 14.62 -4.30 -14.83
C PRO A 13 14.49 -5.76 -14.37
N GLN A 14 15.48 -6.24 -13.61
CA GLN A 14 15.33 -7.50 -12.89
C GLN A 14 14.33 -7.26 -11.76
N PRO A 15 13.36 -8.17 -11.56
CA PRO A 15 12.42 -8.05 -10.45
C PRO A 15 13.20 -8.01 -9.13
N LEU A 16 12.86 -7.07 -8.26
CA LEU A 16 13.40 -6.99 -6.90
C LEU A 16 13.22 -8.37 -6.23
N SER A 17 14.23 -8.83 -5.50
CA SER A 17 14.12 -10.06 -4.71
C SER A 17 12.95 -9.94 -3.74
N GLU A 18 12.19 -11.01 -3.55
CA GLU A 18 10.99 -11.06 -2.70
C GLU A 18 11.24 -10.46 -1.31
N GLU A 19 12.36 -10.81 -0.68
CA GLU A 19 12.71 -10.30 0.65
C GLU A 19 12.93 -8.78 0.65
N VAL A 20 13.58 -8.24 -0.37
CA VAL A 20 13.83 -6.80 -0.54
C VAL A 20 12.55 -6.05 -0.90
N ALA A 21 11.66 -6.65 -1.68
CA ALA A 21 10.36 -6.09 -2.00
C ALA A 21 9.46 -6.02 -0.75
N LEU A 22 9.50 -7.04 0.10
CA LEU A 22 8.71 -7.09 1.34
C LEU A 22 9.27 -6.17 2.44
N ASP A 23 10.58 -6.03 2.54
CA ASP A 23 11.25 -5.09 3.46
C ASP A 23 11.03 -3.64 2.99
N GLY A 24 11.24 -3.38 1.69
CA GLY A 24 10.96 -2.10 1.07
C GLY A 24 9.50 -1.67 1.15
N PHE A 25 8.55 -2.61 1.16
CA PHE A 25 7.13 -2.29 1.36
C PHE A 25 6.79 -1.97 2.81
N ASP A 26 7.41 -2.65 3.79
CA ASP A 26 7.26 -2.30 5.21
C ASP A 26 7.74 -0.85 5.43
N ASP A 27 8.91 -0.49 4.91
CA ASP A 27 9.46 0.87 4.99
C ASP A 27 8.65 1.90 4.16
N CYS A 28 8.16 1.53 2.98
CA CYS A 28 7.32 2.41 2.16
C CYS A 28 5.98 2.73 2.82
N GLN A 29 5.34 1.79 3.52
CA GLN A 29 4.05 2.07 4.12
C GLN A 29 4.15 3.09 5.26
N PHE A 30 5.19 3.00 6.09
CA PHE A 30 5.43 3.99 7.16
C PHE A 30 5.87 5.35 6.61
N THR A 31 6.57 5.37 5.47
CA THR A 31 7.13 6.61 4.91
C THR A 31 6.16 7.34 3.97
N LEU A 32 5.32 6.60 3.22
CA LEU A 32 4.50 7.15 2.14
C LEU A 32 3.00 7.16 2.47
N CYS A 33 2.52 6.23 3.30
CA CYS A 33 1.08 6.06 3.54
C CYS A 33 0.65 6.55 4.93
N ALA A 34 1.57 6.61 5.89
CA ALA A 34 1.27 7.18 7.20
C ALA A 34 1.29 8.71 7.11
N THR A 35 0.15 9.33 7.37
CA THR A 35 0.01 10.78 7.39
C THR A 35 -0.92 11.21 8.50
N THR A 36 -0.67 12.39 9.08
CA THR A 36 -1.57 13.03 10.05
C THR A 36 -2.58 13.95 9.38
N VAL A 37 -2.54 14.10 8.05
CA VAL A 37 -3.55 14.86 7.31
C VAL A 37 -4.87 14.14 7.45
N ALA A 38 -5.92 14.87 7.79
CA ALA A 38 -7.22 14.28 8.03
C ALA A 38 -7.78 13.63 6.77
N TRP A 39 -8.27 12.40 6.90
CA TRP A 39 -9.08 11.77 5.86
C TRP A 39 -10.42 12.51 5.75
N PRO A 40 -10.77 13.09 4.59
CA PRO A 40 -11.95 13.95 4.46
C PRO A 40 -13.26 13.16 4.27
N HIS A 41 -13.21 11.83 4.27
CA HIS A 41 -14.37 10.96 4.07
C HIS A 41 -14.70 10.15 5.34
N GLN A 42 -15.69 9.26 5.26
CA GLN A 42 -16.03 8.39 6.37
C GLN A 42 -14.81 7.51 6.75
N PRO A 43 -14.57 7.26 8.05
CA PRO A 43 -13.50 6.36 8.47
C PRO A 43 -13.61 5.01 7.77
N ALA A 44 -12.47 4.47 7.34
CA ALA A 44 -12.41 3.26 6.54
C ALA A 44 -11.18 2.43 6.86
N VAL A 45 -11.28 1.12 6.63
CA VAL A 45 -10.22 0.14 6.81
C VAL A 45 -9.93 -0.53 5.47
N VAL A 46 -8.68 -0.41 5.03
CA VAL A 46 -8.18 -1.02 3.80
C VAL A 46 -7.15 -2.09 4.15
N ASP A 47 -7.31 -3.30 3.64
CA ASP A 47 -6.30 -4.36 3.77
C ASP A 47 -5.54 -4.58 2.47
N TYR A 48 -4.22 -4.72 2.57
CA TYR A 48 -3.34 -5.08 1.47
C TYR A 48 -2.70 -6.43 1.74
N HIS A 49 -2.87 -7.37 0.81
CA HIS A 49 -2.36 -8.73 0.93
C HIS A 49 -1.37 -9.02 -0.20
N THR A 50 -0.15 -9.42 0.15
CA THR A 50 0.78 -9.94 -0.85
C THR A 50 0.50 -11.42 -1.11
N THR A 51 0.76 -11.85 -2.34
CA THR A 51 0.78 -13.29 -2.69
C THR A 51 1.91 -14.05 -1.99
N GLU A 52 2.94 -13.32 -1.58
CA GLU A 52 4.12 -13.70 -0.82
C GLU A 52 3.81 -13.88 0.69
N GLY A 53 2.55 -13.71 1.10
CA GLY A 53 2.04 -14.12 2.41
C GLY A 53 2.13 -13.07 3.52
N ARG A 54 2.52 -11.83 3.21
CA ARG A 54 2.44 -10.71 4.16
C ARG A 54 1.15 -9.92 3.95
N SER A 55 0.72 -9.22 4.99
CA SER A 55 -0.50 -8.42 4.95
C SER A 55 -0.37 -7.19 5.82
N TRP A 56 -1.01 -6.11 5.39
CA TRP A 56 -1.00 -4.81 6.05
C TRP A 56 -2.41 -4.25 6.07
N ARG A 57 -2.66 -3.42 7.05
CA ARG A 57 -3.89 -2.68 7.24
C ARG A 57 -3.61 -1.20 7.26
N LEU A 58 -4.36 -0.45 6.46
CA LEU A 58 -4.42 1.00 6.49
C LEU A 58 -5.75 1.42 7.11
N ARG A 59 -5.69 2.16 8.22
CA ARG A 59 -6.85 2.79 8.85
C ARG A 59 -6.88 4.26 8.47
N LEU A 60 -8.01 4.71 7.95
CA LEU A 60 -8.27 6.08 7.54
C LEU A 60 -9.26 6.70 8.53
N SER A 61 -8.89 7.83 9.12
CA SER A 61 -9.74 8.57 10.06
C SER A 61 -9.45 10.09 10.01
N ALA A 62 -10.17 10.85 10.82
CA ALA A 62 -9.89 12.28 11.00
C ALA A 62 -8.46 12.56 11.54
N ASP A 63 -7.81 11.56 12.16
CA ASP A 63 -6.41 11.63 12.60
C ASP A 63 -5.41 11.29 11.48
N GLY A 64 -5.93 10.97 10.31
CA GLY A 64 -5.20 10.63 9.09
C GLY A 64 -5.12 9.14 8.83
N ALA A 65 -3.98 8.71 8.29
CA ALA A 65 -3.77 7.36 7.80
C ALA A 65 -2.74 6.64 8.67
N GLN A 66 -3.12 5.49 9.20
CA GLN A 66 -2.26 4.67 10.06
C GLN A 66 -2.11 3.28 9.47
N VAL A 67 -0.86 2.85 9.33
CA VAL A 67 -0.52 1.53 8.83
C VAL A 67 -0.24 0.58 10.00
N THR A 68 -0.67 -0.67 9.89
CA THR A 68 -0.29 -1.74 10.80
C THR A 68 -0.07 -3.04 10.03
N ARG A 69 1.02 -3.74 10.33
CA ARG A 69 1.26 -5.08 9.80
C ARG A 69 0.30 -6.08 10.44
N LEU A 70 -0.40 -6.86 9.62
CA LEU A 70 -1.29 -7.92 10.09
C LEU A 70 -0.46 -9.18 10.32
N THR A 71 -0.43 -9.65 11.57
CA THR A 71 0.15 -10.95 11.93
C THR A 71 -0.95 -11.99 11.99
N SER A 72 -0.68 -13.25 11.63
CA SER A 72 -1.71 -14.29 11.58
C SER A 72 -2.25 -14.71 12.96
N ALA A 73 -1.76 -14.10 14.04
CA ALA A 73 -2.09 -14.45 15.42
C ALA A 73 -3.49 -13.98 15.86
N ALA A 74 -4.13 -13.08 15.11
CA ALA A 74 -5.51 -12.67 15.36
C ALA A 74 -6.24 -12.41 14.04
N ALA A 75 -7.48 -12.89 13.92
CA ALA A 75 -8.36 -12.47 12.84
C ALA A 75 -8.66 -10.97 13.06
N PRO A 76 -8.15 -10.07 12.20
CA PRO A 76 -8.42 -8.66 12.38
C PRO A 76 -9.91 -8.39 12.12
N ALA A 77 -10.44 -7.29 12.67
CA ALA A 77 -11.79 -6.83 12.32
C ALA A 77 -11.96 -6.80 10.78
N PRO A 78 -13.15 -7.04 10.21
CA PRO A 78 -13.31 -7.02 8.76
C PRO A 78 -12.83 -5.69 8.18
N ALA A 79 -12.12 -5.75 7.06
CA ALA A 79 -11.79 -4.56 6.28
C ALA A 79 -12.97 -4.17 5.40
N ASP A 80 -13.14 -2.87 5.17
CA ASP A 80 -14.19 -2.34 4.29
C ASP A 80 -13.87 -2.60 2.81
N VAL A 81 -12.57 -2.65 2.51
CA VAL A 81 -12.04 -3.05 1.21
C VAL A 81 -10.67 -3.71 1.36
N SER A 82 -10.34 -4.63 0.47
CA SER A 82 -9.02 -5.24 0.40
C SER A 82 -8.49 -5.32 -1.03
N ALA A 83 -7.17 -5.29 -1.19
CA ALA A 83 -6.48 -5.56 -2.44
C ALA A 83 -5.40 -6.62 -2.26
N ARG A 84 -5.20 -7.44 -3.29
CA ARG A 84 -4.25 -8.55 -3.35
C ARG A 84 -3.49 -8.56 -4.67
N GLY A 85 -2.17 -8.64 -4.57
CA GLY A 85 -1.25 -8.74 -5.71
C GLY A 85 0.13 -9.18 -5.24
N THR A 86 1.13 -9.15 -6.12
CA THR A 86 2.52 -9.28 -5.67
C THR A 86 2.93 -8.05 -4.87
N ALA A 87 3.99 -8.15 -4.07
CA ALA A 87 4.56 -6.97 -3.40
C ALA A 87 4.93 -5.88 -4.43
N SER A 88 5.47 -6.28 -5.59
CA SER A 88 5.79 -5.34 -6.67
C SER A 88 4.56 -4.66 -7.25
N ASP A 89 3.46 -5.39 -7.46
CA ASP A 89 2.23 -4.81 -8.01
C ASP A 89 1.62 -3.81 -7.03
N LEU A 90 1.61 -4.15 -5.73
CA LEU A 90 1.13 -3.23 -4.70
C LEU A 90 1.98 -1.95 -4.65
N VAL A 91 3.31 -2.06 -4.72
CA VAL A 91 4.20 -0.88 -4.82
C VAL A 91 3.87 -0.04 -6.05
N LEU A 92 3.75 -0.66 -7.23
CA LEU A 92 3.42 0.05 -8.47
C LEU A 92 2.05 0.72 -8.39
N PHE A 93 1.08 0.10 -7.72
CA PHE A 93 -0.24 0.67 -7.47
C PHE A 93 -0.15 1.92 -6.57
N PHE A 94 0.62 1.88 -5.48
CA PHE A 94 0.84 3.06 -4.61
C PHE A 94 1.48 4.23 -5.34
N TYR A 95 2.38 3.97 -6.29
CA TYR A 95 2.96 5.01 -7.15
C TYR A 95 2.06 5.45 -8.31
N GLY A 96 0.81 4.96 -8.38
CA GLY A 96 -0.12 5.24 -9.47
C GLY A 96 0.36 4.75 -10.84
N ARG A 97 1.28 3.78 -10.87
CA ARG A 97 1.85 3.22 -12.11
C ARG A 97 1.00 2.12 -12.72
N ILE A 98 0.21 1.43 -11.90
CA ILE A 98 -0.81 0.48 -12.36
C ILE A 98 -2.17 0.81 -11.73
N PRO A 99 -3.28 0.57 -12.45
CA PRO A 99 -4.63 0.75 -11.92
C PRO A 99 -5.06 -0.36 -10.95
N LEU A 100 -6.05 -0.08 -10.09
CA LEU A 100 -6.61 -1.06 -9.13
C LEU A 100 -7.10 -2.35 -9.81
N ASN A 101 -7.61 -2.28 -11.04
CA ASN A 101 -8.10 -3.46 -11.77
C ASN A 101 -6.99 -4.42 -12.23
N ALA A 102 -5.72 -4.03 -12.11
CA ALA A 102 -4.59 -4.95 -12.25
C ALA A 102 -4.41 -5.84 -11.00
N LEU A 103 -5.00 -5.46 -9.87
CA LEU A 103 -5.02 -6.21 -8.62
C LEU A 103 -6.34 -6.97 -8.44
N LYS A 104 -6.32 -8.02 -7.64
CA LYS A 104 -7.56 -8.61 -7.12
C LYS A 104 -8.03 -7.75 -5.95
N TYR A 105 -9.29 -7.33 -5.93
CA TYR A 105 -9.82 -6.55 -4.80
C TYR A 105 -11.22 -7.02 -4.42
N GLU A 106 -11.58 -6.84 -3.15
CA GLU A 106 -12.88 -7.20 -2.58
C GLU A 106 -13.37 -6.08 -1.67
N GLY A 107 -14.69 -5.81 -1.63
CA GLY A 107 -15.29 -4.76 -0.80
C GLY A 107 -15.66 -3.48 -1.56
N ASP A 108 -15.73 -2.34 -0.85
CA ASP A 108 -16.17 -1.07 -1.43
C ASP A 108 -15.05 -0.37 -2.21
N ARG A 109 -15.12 -0.49 -3.54
CA ARG A 109 -14.20 0.19 -4.47
C ARG A 109 -14.13 1.71 -4.27
N ARG A 110 -15.21 2.36 -3.83
CA ARG A 110 -15.22 3.82 -3.66
C ARG A 110 -14.14 4.30 -2.70
N ILE A 111 -13.78 3.47 -1.72
CA ILE A 111 -12.70 3.79 -0.76
C ILE A 111 -11.36 3.91 -1.49
N PHE A 112 -11.06 3.04 -2.46
CA PHE A 112 -9.85 3.17 -3.28
C PHE A 112 -9.90 4.39 -4.19
N ASP A 113 -11.05 4.67 -4.82
CA ASP A 113 -11.20 5.86 -5.67
C ASP A 113 -10.98 7.15 -4.86
N GLN A 114 -11.49 7.20 -3.61
CA GLN A 114 -11.24 8.28 -2.67
C GLN A 114 -9.77 8.36 -2.25
N LEU A 115 -9.13 7.21 -1.98
CA LEU A 115 -7.74 7.16 -1.54
C LEU A 115 -6.79 7.66 -2.64
N ILE A 116 -7.07 7.33 -3.89
CA ILE A 116 -6.32 7.80 -5.08
C ILE A 116 -6.52 9.31 -5.30
N ALA A 117 -7.72 9.82 -5.05
CA ALA A 117 -8.04 11.24 -5.20
C ALA A 117 -7.56 12.08 -4.01
N TRP A 118 -7.23 11.44 -2.88
CA TRP A 118 -6.79 12.13 -1.68
C TRP A 118 -5.33 12.54 -1.81
N ASP A 119 -5.13 13.85 -1.78
CA ASP A 119 -3.81 14.46 -1.75
C ASP A 119 -3.48 14.90 -0.32
N PRO A 120 -2.56 14.22 0.40
CA PRO A 120 -2.15 14.61 1.74
C PRO A 120 -1.04 15.68 1.73
N SER A 121 -0.65 16.23 0.58
CA SER A 121 0.39 17.25 0.47
C SER A 121 -0.14 18.69 0.43
N VAL A 122 -1.47 18.85 0.30
CA VAL A 122 -2.16 20.16 0.19
C VAL A 122 -2.68 20.70 1.51
#